data_AF-A0A0D8BV21-F1
#
_entry.id   AF-A0A0D8BV21-F1
#
_cell.length_a   1.000
_cell.length_b   1.000
_cell.length_c   1.000
_cell.angle_alpha   90.00
_cell.angle_beta   90.00
_cell.angle_gamma   90.00
#
_symmetry.space_group_name_H-M   'P 1'
#
loop_
_entity.id
_entity.type
_entity.pdbx_description
1 polymer ?
#
loop_
_entity_poly.entity_id
_entity_poly.type
_entity_poly.pdbx_seq_one_letter_code
_entity_poly.pdbx_strand_id
1 'polypeptide(L)'
;MLHIVACIKQVPDTKIIKMNPKTNTMDRASAPAILNPYDAHAVEEAVRLKKKYGGIVSVLTMGPPPAVKAIKKCIELGADERVYDFRPSICRS
;
A
#
# COMPACT_ATOMS: atom_id res chain seq x y z
N MET A 1 -16.70 11.90 15.81
CA MET A 1 -15.78 10.74 15.85
C MET A 1 -14.91 10.82 14.61
N LEU A 2 -13.58 10.77 14.76
CA LEU A 2 -12.65 10.91 13.64
C LEU A 2 -12.64 9.63 12.80
N HIS A 3 -12.75 9.76 11.47
CA HIS A 3 -12.57 8.65 10.55
C HIS A 3 -11.52 9.04 9.53
N ILE A 4 -10.40 8.31 9.52
CA ILE A 4 -9.28 8.55 8.61
C ILE A 4 -9.27 7.40 7.60
N VAL A 5 -9.19 7.75 6.32
CA VAL A 5 -8.99 6.78 5.24
C VAL A 5 -7.61 7.02 4.64
N ALA A 6 -6.72 6.04 4.78
CA ALA A 6 -5.40 6.07 4.18
C ALA A 6 -5.42 5.33 2.83
N CYS A 7 -5.17 6.06 1.75
CA CYS A 7 -4.98 5.48 0.42
C CYS A 7 -3.58 4.89 0.34
N ILE A 8 -3.48 3.60 0.05
CA ILE A 8 -2.21 2.87 -0.04
C ILE A 8 -2.01 2.30 -1.43
N LYS A 9 -0.76 2.21 -1.87
CA LYS A 9 -0.36 1.62 -3.14
C LYS A 9 0.70 0.55 -2.92
N GLN A 10 0.47 -0.58 -3.57
CA GLN A 10 1.52 -1.57 -3.78
C GLN A 10 2.41 -1.12 -4.94
N VAL A 11 3.71 -1.02 -4.69
CA VAL A 11 4.71 -0.59 -5.67
C VAL A 11 5.83 -1.64 -5.76
N PRO A 12 6.45 -1.84 -6.93
CA PRO A 12 7.66 -2.66 -7.02
C PRO A 12 8.79 -1.96 -6.24
N ASP A 13 9.62 -2.75 -5.55
CA ASP A 13 10.76 -2.21 -4.81
C ASP A 13 11.81 -1.60 -5.76
N THR A 14 11.82 -0.27 -5.83
CA THR A 14 12.71 0.50 -6.69
C THR A 14 14.19 0.37 -6.34
N LYS A 15 14.52 -0.09 -5.13
CA LYS A 15 15.92 -0.35 -4.74
C LYS A 15 16.50 -1.60 -5.39
N ILE A 16 15.64 -2.54 -5.77
CA ILE A 16 16.01 -3.84 -6.33
C ILE A 16 15.93 -3.82 -7.86
N ILE A 17 15.14 -2.92 -8.43
CA ILE A 17 15.03 -2.73 -9.88
C ILE A 17 16.40 -2.35 -10.45
N LYS A 18 16.93 -3.22 -11.32
CA LYS A 18 18.17 -2.96 -12.06
C LYS A 18 17.84 -2.56 -13.49
N MET A 19 18.58 -1.58 -13.99
CA MET A 19 18.57 -1.25 -15.41
C MET A 19 19.41 -2.27 -16.15
N ASN A 20 18.87 -2.89 -17.20
CA ASN A 20 19.68 -3.71 -18.08
C ASN A 20 20.48 -2.78 -19.01
N PRO A 21 21.82 -2.71 -18.88
CA PRO A 21 22.64 -1.78 -19.65
C PRO A 21 22.71 -2.11 -21.15
N LYS A 22 22.29 -3.31 -21.57
CA LYS A 22 22.30 -3.73 -22.98
C LYS A 22 20.99 -3.41 -23.70
N THR A 23 19.85 -3.58 -23.03
CA THR A 23 18.52 -3.38 -23.64
C THR A 23 17.90 -2.03 -23.28
N ASN A 24 18.52 -1.28 -22.36
CA ASN A 24 17.95 -0.07 -21.76
C ASN A 24 16.52 -0.29 -21.22
N THR A 25 16.20 -1.53 -20.84
CA THR A 25 14.92 -1.87 -20.25
C THR A 25 15.07 -2.04 -18.74
N MET A 26 14.04 -1.61 -18.03
CA MET A 26 13.92 -1.76 -16.59
C MET A 26 13.40 -3.17 -16.30
N ASP A 27 14.20 -4.01 -15.64
CA ASP A 27 13.70 -5.31 -15.18
C ASP A 27 12.84 -5.10 -13.92
N ARG A 28 11.53 -5.17 -14.11
CA ARG A 28 10.52 -5.05 -13.04
C ARG A 28 10.03 -6.40 -12.53
N ALA A 29 10.38 -7.50 -13.21
CA ALA A 29 9.88 -8.84 -12.86
C ALA A 29 10.59 -9.41 -11.62
N SER A 30 11.83 -8.98 -11.39
CA SER A 30 12.67 -9.41 -10.27
C SER A 30 12.41 -8.64 -8.97
N ALA A 31 11.70 -7.51 -9.03
CA ALA A 31 11.44 -6.67 -7.86
C ALA A 31 10.20 -7.13 -7.09
N PRO A 32 10.30 -7.39 -5.77
CA PRO A 32 9.14 -7.72 -4.95
C PRO A 32 8.17 -6.54 -4.87
N ALA A 33 6.88 -6.85 -4.84
CA ALA A 33 5.82 -5.86 -4.68
C ALA A 33 5.62 -5.54 -3.19
N ILE A 34 5.97 -4.33 -2.77
CA ILE A 34 5.95 -3.85 -1.38
C ILE A 34 4.86 -2.79 -1.17
N LEU A 35 4.49 -2.55 0.09
CA LEU A 35 3.75 -1.33 0.46
C LEU A 35 4.65 -0.13 0.20
N ASN A 36 4.14 0.90 -0.48
CA ASN A 36 4.87 2.14 -0.67
C ASN A 36 5.33 2.71 0.69
N PRO A 37 6.63 2.98 0.90
CA PRO A 37 7.14 3.45 2.20
C PRO A 37 6.44 4.73 2.70
N TYR A 38 6.10 5.65 1.79
CA TYR A 38 5.39 6.87 2.16
C TYR A 38 3.96 6.59 2.66
N ASP A 39 3.30 5.59 2.07
CA ASP A 39 1.95 5.20 2.49
C ASP A 39 1.99 4.49 3.84
N ALA A 40 3.08 3.75 4.14
CA ALA A 40 3.31 3.17 5.47
C ALA A 40 3.39 4.27 6.54
N HIS A 41 4.16 5.34 6.29
CA HIS A 41 4.21 6.51 7.19
C HIS A 41 2.85 7.20 7.33
N ALA A 42 2.07 7.30 6.25
CA ALA A 42 0.72 7.85 6.30
C ALA A 42 -0.21 7.02 7.22
N VAL A 43 -0.11 5.69 7.16
CA VAL A 43 -0.86 4.79 8.05
C VAL A 43 -0.40 4.94 9.50
N GLU A 44 0.90 5.00 9.75
CA GLU A 44 1.45 5.21 11.11
C GLU A 44 0.95 6.51 11.73
N GLU A 45 0.97 7.60 10.97
CA GLU A 45 0.45 8.90 11.43
C GLU A 45 -1.07 8.87 11.64
N ALA A 46 -1.82 8.19 10.77
CA ALA A 46 -3.26 7.99 10.97
C ALA A 46 -3.55 7.23 12.27
N VAL A 47 -2.79 6.18 12.56
CA VAL A 47 -2.90 5.42 13.82
C VAL A 47 -2.53 6.30 15.02
N ARG A 48 -1.52 7.16 14.90
CA ARG A 48 -1.15 8.12 15.95
C ARG A 48 -2.27 9.12 16.23
N LEU A 49 -2.90 9.65 15.18
CA LEU A 49 -4.05 10.56 15.30
C LEU A 49 -5.26 9.86 15.92
N LYS A 50 -5.54 8.62 15.53
CA LYS A 50 -6.57 7.77 16.16
C LYS A 50 -6.31 7.59 17.66
N LYS A 51 -5.06 7.31 18.07
CA LYS A 51 -4.72 7.17 19.49
C LYS A 51 -4.93 8.47 20.27
N LYS A 52 -4.69 9.62 19.65
CA LYS A 52 -4.80 10.94 20.30
C LYS A 52 -6.25 11.44 20.40
N TYR A 53 -7.05 11.24 19.35
CA TYR A 53 -8.38 11.86 19.23
C TYR A 53 -9.53 10.85 19.27
N GLY A 54 -9.23 9.55 19.32
CA GLY A 54 -10.20 8.47 19.15
C GLY A 54 -10.70 8.37 17.70
N GLY A 55 -11.21 7.20 17.30
CA GLY A 55 -11.79 7.02 15.97
C GLY A 55 -11.37 5.73 15.28
N ILE A 56 -11.51 5.73 13.95
CA ILE A 56 -11.27 4.58 13.08
C ILE A 56 -10.28 4.97 11.98
N VAL A 57 -9.35 4.09 11.65
CA VAL A 57 -8.44 4.18 10.51
C VAL A 57 -8.80 3.07 9.53
N SER A 58 -9.26 3.41 8.34
CA SER A 58 -9.50 2.47 7.26
C SER A 58 -8.43 2.59 6.19
N VAL A 59 -8.13 1.50 5.49
CA VAL A 59 -7.21 1.53 4.34
C VAL A 59 -7.94 1.21 3.04
N LEU A 60 -7.59 1.95 1.99
CA LEU A 60 -8.12 1.79 0.65
C LEU A 60 -6.97 1.56 -0.31
N THR A 61 -7.07 0.52 -1.14
CA THR A 61 -6.12 0.30 -2.23
C THR A 61 -6.83 -0.07 -3.52
N MET A 62 -6.15 0.21 -4.62
CA MET A 62 -6.57 -0.18 -5.97
C MET A 62 -5.41 -0.92 -6.63
N GLY A 63 -5.57 -2.21 -6.82
CA GLY A 63 -4.52 -3.04 -7.37
C GLY A 63 -4.95 -4.47 -7.72
N PRO A 64 -4.03 -5.25 -8.31
CA PRO A 64 -4.25 -6.65 -8.61
C PRO A 64 -4.36 -7.50 -7.31
N PRO A 65 -4.78 -8.78 -7.38
CA PRO A 65 -4.92 -9.64 -6.20
C PRO A 65 -3.75 -9.62 -5.19
N PRO A 66 -2.47 -9.48 -5.59
CA PRO A 66 -1.35 -9.36 -4.67
C PRO A 66 -1.37 -8.13 -3.73
N ALA A 67 -2.18 -7.11 -4.00
CA ALA A 67 -2.29 -5.89 -3.19
C ALA A 67 -2.82 -6.18 -1.75
N VAL A 68 -3.47 -7.33 -1.55
CA VAL A 68 -3.87 -7.82 -0.23
C VAL A 68 -2.69 -7.94 0.75
N LYS A 69 -1.46 -8.17 0.25
CA LYS A 69 -0.26 -8.16 1.10
C LYS A 69 0.03 -6.78 1.70
N ALA A 70 -0.15 -5.72 0.91
CA ALA A 70 0.03 -4.34 1.37
C ALA A 70 -1.04 -3.95 2.41
N ILE A 71 -2.29 -4.40 2.20
CA ILE A 71 -3.38 -4.26 3.17
C ILE A 71 -3.02 -4.93 4.50
N LYS A 72 -2.60 -6.20 4.47
CA LYS A 72 -2.22 -6.94 5.68
C LYS A 72 -1.13 -6.21 6.44
N LYS A 73 -0.17 -5.63 5.73
CA LYS A 73 0.88 -4.82 6.35
C LYS A 73 0.33 -3.59 7.07
N CYS A 74 -0.71 -2.95 6.54
CA CYS A 74 -1.34 -1.81 7.20
C CYS A 74 -2.12 -2.21 8.46
N ILE A 75 -2.73 -3.40 8.47
CA ILE A 75 -3.37 -3.97 9.68
C ILE A 75 -2.29 -4.23 10.75
N GLU A 76 -1.13 -4.78 10.39
CA GLU A 76 0.01 -4.95 11.30
C GLU A 76 0.49 -3.60 11.89
N LEU A 77 0.37 -2.50 11.15
CA LEU A 77 0.70 -1.14 11.61
C LEU A 77 -0.37 -0.53 12.53
N GLY A 78 -1.54 -1.16 12.66
CA GLY A 78 -2.62 -0.74 13.57
C GLY A 78 -3.83 -0.08 12.89
N ALA A 79 -3.96 -0.18 11.57
CA ALA A 79 -5.21 0.15 10.88
C ALA A 79 -6.33 -0.82 11.31
N ASP A 80 -7.58 -0.33 11.30
CA ASP A 80 -8.74 -1.15 11.61
C ASP A 80 -9.10 -2.09 10.45
N GLU A 81 -9.85 -3.16 10.73
CA GLU A 81 -10.24 -4.20 9.75
C GLU A 81 -11.13 -3.72 8.59
N ARG A 82 -11.42 -2.41 8.50
CA ARG A 82 -12.12 -1.80 7.37
C ARG A 82 -11.16 -1.56 6.23
N VAL A 83 -11.11 -2.54 5.34
CA VAL A 83 -10.26 -2.56 4.16
C VAL A 83 -11.13 -2.52 2.91
N TYR A 84 -10.79 -1.63 1.99
CA TYR A 84 -11.39 -1.58 0.66
C TYR A 84 -10.34 -1.99 -0.39
N ASP A 85 -10.56 -3.14 -1.03
CA ASP A 85 -9.88 -3.53 -2.27
C ASP A 85 -10.77 -3.10 -3.43
N PHE A 86 -10.53 -1.90 -3.97
CA PHE A 86 -11.27 -1.41 -5.12
C PHE A 86 -10.66 -1.99 -6.39
N ARG A 87 -11.44 -2.83 -7.08
CA ARG A 87 -11.04 -3.47 -8.34
C ARG A 87 -11.79 -2.89 -9.54
N PRO A 88 -11.33 -1.76 -10.10
CA PRO A 88 -11.86 -1.29 -11.36
C PRO A 88 -11.49 -2.27 -12.48
N SER A 89 -12.29 -2.26 -13.54
CA SER A 89 -12.09 -3.09 -14.75
C SER A 89 -10.66 -2.98 -15.32
N ILE A 90 -10.00 -1.83 -15.11
CA ILE A 90 -8.62 -1.55 -15.53
C ILE A 90 -7.55 -2.40 -14.81
N CYS A 91 -7.85 -3.02 -13.67
CA CYS A 91 -6.89 -3.80 -12.88
C CYS A 91 -7.05 -5.34 -13.06
N ARG A 92 -7.75 -5.80 -14.10
CA ARG A 92 -8.01 -7.24 -14.36
C ARG A 92 -6.96 -7.93 -15.24
N SER A 93 -5.95 -7.20 -15.71
CA SER A 93 -4.83 -7.70 -16.54
C SER A 93 -3.79 -8.47 -15.72
#